data_AF-A0AA40AIZ5-F1
#
_entry.id   AF-A0AA40AIZ5-F1
#
_cell.length_a   1.000
_cell.length_b   1.000
_cell.length_c   1.000
_cell.angle_alpha   90.00
_cell.angle_beta   90.00
_cell.angle_gamma   90.00
#
_symmetry.space_group_name_H-M   'P 1'
#
loop_
_entity.id
_entity.type
_entity.pdbx_description
1 polymer ?
#
loop_
_entity_poly.entity_id
_entity_poly.type
_entity_poly.pdbx_seq_one_letter_code
_entity_poly.pdbx_strand_id
1 'polypeptide(L)'
;MAWARILWQVYLRVEDQIVARILQSPGFHHGVRRIHRRVEDFRYGRNPHEPLRPGEATADPRDGHEQAKTFFRYFFDELKNQLKGKPTDVRPPPTTPKK
;
A
#
# COMPACT_ATOMS: atom_id res chain seq x y z
N MET A 1 3.26 44.15 -14.68
CA MET A 1 2.76 43.57 -13.40
C MET A 1 3.90 42.82 -12.69
N ALA A 2 4.73 43.51 -11.91
CA ALA A 2 5.87 42.90 -11.19
C ALA A 2 5.44 41.74 -10.28
N TRP A 3 4.23 41.83 -9.71
CA TRP A 3 3.59 40.79 -8.91
C TRP A 3 3.41 39.46 -9.64
N ALA A 4 3.09 39.45 -10.94
CA ALA A 4 2.92 38.21 -11.70
C ALA A 4 4.23 37.43 -11.81
N ARG A 5 5.36 38.13 -11.98
CA ARG A 5 6.70 37.52 -12.02
C ARG A 5 7.09 36.96 -10.66
N ILE A 6 6.77 37.67 -9.57
CA ILE A 6 7.05 37.20 -8.20
C ILE A 6 6.23 35.95 -7.88
N LEU A 7 4.93 35.96 -8.16
CA LEU A 7 4.05 34.80 -7.94
C LEU A 7 4.48 33.59 -8.76
N TRP A 8 4.88 33.81 -10.02
CA TRP A 8 5.43 32.75 -10.87
C TRP A 8 6.71 32.13 -10.29
N GLN A 9 7.64 32.95 -9.79
CA GLN A 9 8.86 32.46 -9.17
C GLN A 9 8.59 31.70 -7.86
N VAL A 10 7.61 32.15 -7.07
CA VAL A 10 7.18 31.45 -5.86
C VAL A 10 6.58 30.09 -6.21
N TYR A 11 5.71 30.03 -7.24
CA TYR A 11 5.11 28.79 -7.71
C TYR A 11 6.17 27.75 -8.11
N LEU A 12 7.11 28.14 -8.98
CA LEU A 12 8.19 27.26 -9.43
C LEU A 12 9.03 26.74 -8.25
N ARG A 13 9.35 27.59 -7.28
CA ARG A 13 10.10 27.14 -6.09
C ARG A 13 9.32 26.16 -5.21
N VAL A 14 8.01 26.34 -5.09
CA VAL A 14 7.16 25.40 -4.35
C VAL A 14 7.10 24.06 -5.08
N GLU A 15 6.93 24.08 -6.40
CA GLU A 15 6.95 22.90 -7.24
C GLU A 15 8.27 22.13 -7.11
N ASP A 16 9.41 22.81 -7.28
CA ASP A 16 10.74 22.21 -7.14
C ASP A 16 10.94 21.56 -5.76
N GLN A 17 10.48 22.22 -4.69
CA GLN A 17 10.57 21.68 -3.33
C GLN A 17 9.69 20.44 -3.13
N ILE A 18 8.50 20.41 -3.71
CA ILE A 18 7.60 19.25 -3.66
C ILE A 18 8.23 18.09 -4.45
N VAL A 19 8.71 18.35 -5.66
CA VAL A 19 9.36 17.35 -6.51
C VAL A 19 10.60 16.80 -5.82
N ALA A 20 11.46 17.65 -5.26
CA ALA A 20 12.65 17.22 -4.52
C ALA A 20 12.29 16.32 -3.34
N ARG A 21 11.24 16.65 -2.57
CA ARG A 21 10.77 15.80 -1.45
C ARG A 21 10.22 14.46 -1.91
N ILE A 22 9.47 14.43 -3.01
CA ILE A 22 8.95 13.18 -3.59
C ILE A 22 10.10 12.29 -4.07
N LEU A 23 11.10 12.88 -4.74
CA LEU A 23 12.28 12.17 -5.22
C LEU A 23 13.22 11.73 -4.09
N GLN A 24 13.22 12.40 -2.95
CA GLN A 24 13.97 11.94 -1.76
C GLN A 24 13.24 10.83 -1.00
N SER A 25 11.94 10.63 -1.24
CA SER A 25 11.14 9.61 -0.54
C SER A 25 11.50 8.20 -1.03
N PRO A 26 12.02 7.32 -0.16
CA PRO A 26 12.24 5.91 -0.50
C PRO A 26 10.93 5.20 -0.89
N GLY A 27 9.82 5.58 -0.26
CA GLY A 27 8.50 5.01 -0.53
C GLY A 27 8.00 5.29 -1.94
N PHE A 28 8.28 6.49 -2.47
CA PHE A 28 7.96 6.84 -3.86
C PHE A 28 8.72 5.92 -4.82
N HIS A 29 10.02 5.72 -4.60
CA HIS A 29 10.82 4.79 -5.40
C HIS A 29 10.35 3.35 -5.30
N HIS A 30 9.96 2.88 -4.11
CA HIS A 30 9.38 1.55 -3.94
C HIS A 30 8.05 1.38 -4.68
N GLY A 31 7.21 2.41 -4.66
CA GLY A 31 5.94 2.44 -5.41
C GLY A 31 6.16 2.40 -6.91
N VAL A 32 7.02 3.29 -7.43
CA VAL A 32 7.41 3.31 -8.85
C VAL A 32 8.00 1.97 -9.26
N ARG A 33 8.89 1.39 -8.45
CA ARG A 33 9.47 0.06 -8.70
C ARG A 33 8.40 -1.04 -8.77
N ARG A 34 7.40 -1.02 -7.90
CA ARG A 34 6.29 -2.00 -7.92
C ARG A 34 5.43 -1.85 -9.18
N ILE A 35 5.13 -0.63 -9.59
CA ILE A 35 4.35 -0.35 -10.80
C ILE A 35 5.16 -0.74 -12.04
N HIS A 36 6.43 -0.35 -12.10
CA HIS A 36 7.34 -0.72 -13.20
C HIS A 36 7.39 -2.22 -13.38
N ARG A 37 7.67 -2.97 -12.30
CA ARG A 37 7.66 -4.44 -12.33
C ARG A 37 6.32 -4.98 -12.83
N ARG A 38 5.19 -4.44 -12.37
CA ARG A 38 3.85 -4.89 -12.80
C ARG A 38 3.59 -4.63 -14.29
N VAL A 39 4.08 -3.52 -14.84
CA VAL A 39 3.96 -3.19 -16.26
C VAL A 39 4.90 -4.04 -17.11
N GLU A 40 6.10 -4.28 -16.62
CA GLU A 40 7.12 -5.11 -17.26
C GLU A 40 6.67 -6.58 -17.33
N ASP A 41 6.20 -7.13 -16.20
CA ASP A 41 5.57 -8.46 -16.11
C ASP A 41 4.40 -8.59 -17.09
N PHE A 42 3.60 -7.53 -17.25
CA PHE A 42 2.45 -7.52 -18.16
C PHE A 42 2.86 -7.48 -19.64
N ARG A 43 3.92 -6.74 -19.99
CA ARG A 43 4.35 -6.55 -21.38
C ARG A 43 5.23 -7.69 -21.91
N TYR A 44 6.16 -8.17 -21.09
CA TYR A 44 7.20 -9.10 -21.51
C TYR A 44 7.04 -10.49 -20.91
N GLY A 45 6.07 -10.67 -20.01
CA GLY A 45 5.94 -11.89 -19.22
C GLY A 45 6.94 -11.93 -18.07
N ARG A 46 6.84 -13.00 -17.28
CA ARG A 46 7.61 -13.13 -16.04
C ARG A 46 9.04 -13.57 -16.33
N ASN A 47 10.01 -12.94 -15.67
CA ASN A 47 11.41 -13.33 -15.76
C ASN A 47 11.62 -14.73 -15.13
N PRO A 48 12.11 -15.74 -15.87
CA PRO A 48 12.23 -17.12 -15.38
C PRO A 48 13.27 -17.28 -14.26
N HIS A 49 14.10 -16.28 -13.99
CA HIS A 49 15.13 -16.29 -12.95
C HIS A 49 14.76 -15.52 -11.67
N GLU A 50 13.59 -14.86 -11.62
CA GLU A 50 13.18 -14.15 -10.39
C GLU A 50 12.55 -15.14 -9.39
N PRO A 51 12.95 -15.12 -8.10
CA PRO A 51 12.33 -15.95 -7.08
C PRO A 51 10.82 -15.71 -7.00
N LEU A 52 10.06 -16.77 -6.69
CA LEU A 52 8.60 -16.72 -6.59
C LEU A 52 8.16 -15.61 -5.63
N ARG A 53 7.24 -14.72 -6.06
CA ARG A 53 6.72 -13.69 -5.18
C ARG A 53 5.83 -14.37 -4.14
N PRO A 54 5.73 -13.82 -2.92
CA PRO A 54 4.69 -14.23 -1.98
C PRO A 54 3.33 -14.23 -2.70
N GLY A 55 2.73 -15.42 -2.87
CA GLY A 55 1.50 -15.63 -3.64
C GLY A 55 1.64 -16.42 -4.96
N GLU A 56 2.84 -16.87 -5.35
CA GLU A 56 3.04 -17.68 -6.56
C GLU A 56 3.54 -19.10 -6.20
N ALA A 57 2.67 -20.08 -6.46
CA ALA A 57 2.85 -21.54 -6.61
C ALA A 57 3.80 -22.34 -5.68
N THR A 58 4.29 -21.80 -4.56
CA THR A 58 4.70 -22.61 -3.39
C THR A 58 4.20 -22.07 -2.05
N ALA A 59 3.26 -21.12 -2.08
CA ALA A 59 2.41 -20.79 -0.93
C ALA A 59 1.01 -21.35 -1.19
N ASP A 60 0.34 -21.88 -0.16
CA ASP A 60 -1.06 -22.34 -0.28
C ASP A 60 -1.93 -21.18 -0.85
N PRO A 61 -2.54 -21.35 -2.04
CA PRO A 61 -3.24 -20.27 -2.74
C PRO A 61 -4.62 -19.90 -2.18
N ARG A 62 -5.15 -20.60 -1.17
CA ARG A 62 -6.50 -20.34 -0.64
C ARG A 62 -6.63 -19.09 0.23
N ASP A 63 -5.50 -18.55 0.70
CA ASP A 63 -5.49 -17.56 1.78
C ASP A 63 -5.03 -16.15 1.36
N GLY A 64 -4.59 -15.91 0.12
CA GLY A 64 -3.93 -14.62 -0.20
C GLY A 64 -4.88 -13.40 -0.26
N HIS A 65 -5.90 -13.46 -1.12
CA HIS A 65 -6.77 -12.30 -1.39
C HIS A 65 -8.01 -12.25 -0.51
N GLU A 66 -8.61 -13.41 -0.20
CA GLU A 66 -9.76 -13.48 0.72
C GLU A 66 -9.35 -13.05 2.12
N GLN A 67 -8.15 -13.41 2.59
CA GLN A 67 -7.63 -12.99 3.89
C GLN A 67 -7.34 -11.49 3.92
N ALA A 68 -6.76 -10.93 2.84
CA ALA A 68 -6.56 -9.49 2.74
C ALA A 68 -7.89 -8.72 2.73
N LYS A 69 -8.88 -9.15 1.93
CA LYS A 69 -10.20 -8.51 1.85
C LYS A 69 -10.98 -8.65 3.15
N THR A 70 -10.91 -9.82 3.78
CA THR A 70 -11.53 -10.10 5.06
C THR A 70 -10.90 -9.25 6.17
N PHE A 71 -9.57 -9.12 6.19
CA PHE A 71 -8.85 -8.22 7.08
C PHE A 71 -9.29 -6.76 6.92
N PHE A 72 -9.30 -6.25 5.68
CA PHE A 72 -9.69 -4.86 5.44
C PHE A 72 -11.16 -4.60 5.78
N ARG A 73 -12.07 -5.54 5.50
CA ARG A 73 -13.48 -5.43 5.90
C ARG A 73 -13.61 -5.30 7.42
N TYR A 74 -13.00 -6.22 8.18
CA TYR A 74 -13.04 -6.16 9.64
C TYR A 74 -12.39 -4.91 10.20
N PHE A 75 -11.28 -4.46 9.60
CA PHE A 75 -10.59 -3.24 10.00
C PHE A 75 -11.48 -1.99 9.84
N PHE A 76 -12.17 -1.86 8.70
CA PHE A 76 -13.07 -0.73 8.47
C PHE A 76 -14.36 -0.82 9.28
N ASP A 77 -14.91 -2.02 9.48
CA ASP A 77 -16.09 -2.21 10.31
C ASP A 77 -15.80 -1.85 11.78
N GLU A 78 -14.63 -2.21 12.31
CA GLU A 78 -14.23 -1.83 13.67
C GLU A 78 -13.99 -0.33 13.80
N LEU A 79 -13.33 0.32 12.84
CA LEU A 79 -13.18 1.78 12.83
C LEU A 79 -14.55 2.49 12.86
N LYS A 80 -15.50 1.99 12.09
CA LYS A 80 -16.88 2.53 12.06
C LYS A 80 -17.64 2.28 13.36
N ASN A 81 -17.42 1.12 13.98
CA ASN A 81 -18.09 0.75 15.24
C ASN A 81 -17.52 1.52 16.44
N GLN A 82 -16.21 1.79 16.47
CA GLN A 82 -15.56 2.66 17.45
C GLN A 82 -16.07 4.10 17.35
N LEU A 83 -16.23 4.62 16.14
CA LEU A 83 -16.80 5.95 15.92
C LEU A 83 -18.26 6.06 16.41
N LYS A 84 -19.02 4.95 16.35
CA LYS A 84 -20.40 4.87 16.85
C LYS A 84 -20.50 4.60 18.36
N GLY A 85 -19.37 4.47 19.06
CA GLY A 85 -19.32 4.24 20.51
C GLY A 85 -19.74 2.82 20.94
N LYS A 86 -19.75 1.85 20.01
CA LYS A 86 -20.04 0.44 20.30
C LYS A 86 -18.92 -0.44 19.74
N PRO A 87 -17.71 -0.43 20.35
CA PRO A 87 -16.64 -1.32 19.95
C PRO A 87 -17.05 -2.79 20.09
N THR A 88 -16.52 -3.66 19.23
CA THR A 88 -16.82 -5.09 19.28
C THR A 88 -16.14 -5.72 20.50
N ASP A 89 -16.89 -6.36 21.40
CA ASP A 89 -16.31 -7.05 22.57
C ASP A 89 -15.69 -8.38 22.14
N VAL A 90 -14.36 -8.40 22.09
CA VAL A 90 -13.59 -9.57 21.66
C VAL A 90 -13.43 -10.51 22.84
N ARG A 91 -14.35 -11.45 23.02
CA ARG A 91 -14.08 -12.60 23.92
C ARG A 91 -12.84 -13.32 23.39
N PRO A 92 -11.81 -13.58 24.23
CA PRO A 92 -10.64 -14.30 23.76
C PRO A 92 -11.05 -15.71 23.31
N PRO A 93 -10.47 -16.24 22.22
CA PRO A 93 -10.79 -17.58 21.76
C PRO A 93 -10.41 -18.61 22.83
N PRO A 94 -11.18 -19.71 22.98
CA PRO A 94 -10.85 -20.76 23.94
C PRO A 94 -9.45 -21.31 23.64
N THR A 95 -8.62 -21.40 24.67
CA THR A 95 -7.28 -21.99 24.58
C THR A 95 -7.39 -23.45 24.14
N THR A 96 -6.78 -23.80 23.01
CA THR A 96 -6.72 -25.19 22.54
C THR A 96 -5.90 -26.04 23.53
N PRO A 97 -6.35 -27.25 23.94
CA PRO A 97 -5.56 -28.11 24.81
C PRO A 97 -4.28 -28.55 24.08
N LYS A 98 -3.14 -28.43 24.77
CA LYS A 98 -1.85 -28.98 24.32
C LYS A 98 -1.99 -30.50 24.15
N LYS A 99 -1.54 -31.01 23.01
CA LYS A 99 -1.09 -32.40 22.87
C LYS A 99 0.43 -32.42 22.88
#